data_AF-A0A8T7J186-F1
#
_entry.id   AF-A0A8T7J186-F1
#
_cell.length_a   1.000
_cell.length_b   1.000
_cell.length_c   1.000
_cell.angle_alpha   90.00
_cell.angle_beta   90.00
_cell.angle_gamma   90.00
#
_symmetry.space_group_name_H-M   'P 1'
#
loop_
_entity.id
_entity.type
_entity.pdbx_description
1 polymer ?
#
loop_
_entity_poly.entity_id
_entity_poly.type
_entity_poly.pdbx_seq_one_letter_code
_entity_poly.pdbx_strand_id
1 'polypeptide(L)'
;MNNRIDELVQQFERLKQQVTAANIKQEQWFNKSDLFNSSSFYCQSDETHDYLKELETNIEKLSKIGENEYLEFLVDRITQQFSCFRSLLNSQSVNNKAKSYHRSHNQRLAKVKQLTRTVHQSSQDLYAELSKLQEFERRLIEMVTEKQQQLQQYSGSKLKNDYQQQVLVTQQRLGRCRQALSKVEEQIQKLDEQSKN
;
A
#
# COMPACT_ATOMS: atom_id res chain seq x y z
N MET A 1 -25.06 2.02 50.83
CA MET A 1 -23.67 1.73 50.42
C MET A 1 -23.60 0.57 49.43
N ASN A 2 -24.31 -0.55 49.63
CA ASN A 2 -24.29 -1.72 48.70
C ASN A 2 -24.54 -1.36 47.22
N ASN A 3 -25.57 -0.57 46.91
CA ASN A 3 -25.92 -0.27 45.51
C ASN A 3 -24.78 0.41 44.70
N ARG A 4 -23.94 1.25 45.36
CA ARG A 4 -22.79 1.90 44.69
C ARG A 4 -21.61 0.95 44.47
N ILE A 5 -21.43 -0.02 45.37
CA ILE A 5 -20.39 -1.05 45.23
C ILE A 5 -20.80 -2.02 44.11
N ASP A 6 -22.08 -2.38 44.03
CA ASP A 6 -22.62 -3.20 42.96
C ASP A 6 -22.45 -2.53 41.58
N GLU A 7 -22.70 -1.22 41.49
CA GLU A 7 -22.42 -0.41 40.29
C GLU A 7 -20.92 -0.42 39.92
N LEU A 8 -20.01 -0.29 40.89
CA LEU A 8 -18.57 -0.31 40.66
C LEU A 8 -18.10 -1.67 40.13
N VAL A 9 -18.62 -2.77 40.70
CA VAL A 9 -18.33 -4.14 40.23
C VAL A 9 -18.82 -4.33 38.80
N GLN A 10 -20.02 -3.85 38.46
CA GLN A 10 -20.52 -3.91 37.08
C GLN A 10 -19.66 -3.09 36.11
N GLN A 11 -19.16 -1.93 36.54
CA GLN A 11 -18.25 -1.11 35.73
C GLN A 11 -16.90 -1.80 35.51
N PHE A 12 -16.37 -2.47 36.54
CA PHE A 12 -15.15 -3.26 36.44
C PHE A 12 -15.29 -4.43 35.46
N GLU A 13 -16.39 -5.20 35.54
CA GLU A 13 -16.63 -6.32 34.62
C GLU A 13 -16.70 -5.86 33.15
N ARG A 14 -17.40 -4.75 32.89
CA ARG A 14 -17.42 -4.15 31.54
C ARG A 14 -16.02 -3.75 31.07
N LEU A 15 -15.19 -3.20 31.96
CA LEU A 15 -13.82 -2.80 31.65
C LEU A 15 -12.93 -4.02 31.35
N LYS A 16 -13.03 -5.07 32.18
CA LYS A 16 -12.32 -6.35 32.00
C LYS A 16 -12.62 -6.98 30.64
N GLN A 17 -13.90 -7.00 30.24
CA GLN A 17 -14.32 -7.47 28.92
C GLN A 17 -13.72 -6.62 27.78
N GLN A 18 -13.74 -5.29 27.90
CA GLN A 18 -13.20 -4.39 26.87
C GLN A 18 -11.69 -4.54 26.68
N VAL A 19 -10.93 -4.64 27.78
CA VAL A 19 -9.47 -4.82 27.74
C VAL A 19 -9.11 -6.18 27.11
N THR A 20 -9.86 -7.23 27.45
CA THR A 20 -9.66 -8.58 26.88
C THR A 20 -9.98 -8.60 25.38
N ALA A 21 -11.11 -8.00 24.97
CA ALA A 21 -11.51 -7.91 23.57
C ALA A 21 -10.56 -7.07 22.72
N ALA A 22 -9.94 -6.04 23.31
CA ALA A 22 -8.95 -5.20 22.62
C ALA A 22 -7.66 -5.96 22.27
N ASN A 23 -7.42 -7.14 22.85
CA ASN A 23 -6.25 -8.01 22.59
C ASN A 23 -4.94 -7.23 22.50
N ILE A 24 -4.70 -6.43 23.53
CA ILE A 24 -3.58 -5.48 23.57
C ILE A 24 -2.28 -6.29 23.74
N LYS A 25 -1.45 -6.32 22.70
CA LYS A 25 -0.16 -7.02 22.74
C LYS A 25 0.78 -6.38 23.78
N GLN A 26 1.41 -7.21 24.62
CA GLN A 26 2.32 -6.83 25.72
C GLN A 26 3.28 -5.68 25.36
N GLU A 27 3.96 -5.77 24.21
CA GLU A 27 5.00 -4.80 23.82
C GLU A 27 4.47 -3.39 23.43
N GLN A 28 3.19 -3.25 23.05
CA GLN A 28 2.70 -2.05 22.36
C GLN A 28 2.32 -0.88 23.28
N TRP A 29 2.00 -1.17 24.53
CA TRP A 29 1.48 -0.18 25.49
C TRP A 29 2.40 0.00 26.70
N PHE A 30 3.06 -1.07 27.16
CA PHE A 30 3.95 -1.02 28.33
C PHE A 30 5.13 -0.05 28.15
N ASN A 31 5.69 0.03 26.94
CA ASN A 31 6.80 0.94 26.64
C ASN A 31 6.38 2.41 26.42
N LYS A 32 5.08 2.74 26.55
CA LYS A 32 4.56 4.09 26.30
C LYS A 32 3.92 4.67 27.55
N SER A 33 4.74 5.38 28.33
CA SER A 33 4.35 6.05 29.57
C SER A 33 3.11 6.95 29.44
N ASP A 34 2.84 7.50 28.25
CA ASP A 34 1.69 8.39 28.00
C ASP A 34 0.35 7.63 27.87
N LEU A 35 0.39 6.33 27.57
CA LEU A 35 -0.81 5.54 27.29
C LEU A 35 -1.33 4.79 28.52
N PHE A 36 -0.44 4.44 29.44
CA PHE A 36 -0.78 3.72 30.66
C PHE A 36 0.17 4.13 31.78
N ASN A 37 -0.40 4.65 32.87
CA ASN A 37 0.38 5.01 34.03
C ASN A 37 0.47 3.84 35.01
N SER A 38 1.57 3.08 34.93
CA SER A 38 1.83 1.96 35.85
C SER A 38 2.09 2.43 37.29
N SER A 39 2.41 3.71 37.53
CA SER A 39 2.65 4.23 38.89
C SER A 39 1.40 4.22 39.78
N SER A 40 0.21 4.11 39.19
CA SER A 40 -1.05 3.96 39.92
C SER A 40 -1.31 2.54 40.43
N PHE A 41 -0.41 1.60 40.12
CA PHE A 41 -0.49 0.19 40.51
C PHE A 41 0.75 -0.22 41.31
N TYR A 42 0.60 -1.29 42.10
CA TYR A 42 1.73 -1.89 42.81
C TYR A 42 2.42 -2.94 41.94
N CYS A 43 1.65 -3.65 41.10
CA CYS A 43 2.23 -4.57 40.14
C CYS A 43 3.00 -3.82 39.05
N GLN A 44 4.16 -4.36 38.68
CA GLN A 44 4.98 -3.91 37.56
C GLN A 44 5.13 -5.05 36.56
N SER A 45 3.99 -5.51 36.06
CA SER A 45 3.93 -6.55 35.02
C SER A 45 3.90 -5.93 33.64
N ASP A 46 4.31 -6.67 32.62
CA ASP A 46 4.09 -6.36 31.20
C ASP A 46 2.71 -6.85 30.70
N GLU A 47 1.96 -7.58 31.54
CA GLU A 47 0.65 -8.12 31.23
C GLU A 47 -0.49 -7.25 31.80
N THR A 48 -1.47 -6.91 30.96
CA THR A 48 -2.68 -6.17 31.39
C THR A 48 -3.52 -6.95 32.40
N HIS A 49 -3.41 -8.29 32.40
CA HIS A 49 -4.15 -9.17 33.30
C HIS A 49 -3.78 -8.96 34.77
N ASP A 50 -2.49 -8.75 35.06
CA ASP A 50 -2.02 -8.55 36.44
C ASP A 50 -2.55 -7.24 37.05
N TYR A 51 -2.68 -6.19 36.23
CA TYR A 51 -3.29 -4.92 36.64
C TYR A 51 -4.80 -5.04 36.87
N LEU A 52 -5.50 -5.86 36.07
CA LEU A 52 -6.93 -6.14 36.28
C LEU A 52 -7.15 -6.91 37.58
N LYS A 53 -6.28 -7.87 37.89
CA LYS A 53 -6.32 -8.65 39.12
C LYS A 53 -6.06 -7.79 40.37
N GLU A 54 -5.12 -6.85 40.29
CA GLU A 54 -4.91 -5.88 41.38
C GLU A 54 -6.15 -5.02 41.61
N LEU A 55 -6.76 -4.51 40.54
CA LEU A 55 -7.98 -3.71 40.62
C LEU A 55 -9.16 -4.51 41.22
N GLU A 56 -9.35 -5.76 40.80
CA GLU A 56 -10.36 -6.68 41.36
C GLU A 56 -10.16 -6.85 42.87
N THR A 57 -8.92 -7.11 43.28
CA THR A 57 -8.56 -7.27 44.70
C THR A 57 -8.82 -6.00 45.51
N ASN A 58 -8.57 -4.81 44.93
CA ASN A 58 -8.83 -3.53 45.58
C ASN A 58 -10.34 -3.26 45.75
N ILE A 59 -11.15 -3.60 44.75
CA ILE A 59 -12.61 -3.50 44.82
C ILE A 59 -13.18 -4.46 45.88
N GLU A 60 -12.66 -5.69 45.96
CA GLU A 60 -13.04 -6.66 47.00
C GLU A 60 -12.66 -6.21 48.41
N LYS A 61 -11.54 -5.49 48.57
CA LYS A 61 -11.17 -4.88 49.85
C LYS A 61 -12.12 -3.75 50.20
N LEU A 62 -12.46 -2.90 49.24
CA LEU A 62 -13.39 -1.78 49.41
C LEU A 62 -14.76 -2.24 49.96
N SER A 63 -15.25 -3.41 49.52
CA SER A 63 -16.53 -3.95 50.00
C SER A 63 -16.52 -4.47 51.44
N LYS A 64 -15.33 -4.69 52.03
CA LYS A 64 -15.15 -5.28 53.37
C LYS A 64 -14.69 -4.27 54.43
N ILE A 65 -14.26 -3.07 54.04
CA ILE A 65 -13.66 -2.08 54.93
C ILE A 65 -14.74 -1.20 55.58
N GLY A 66 -14.61 -0.96 56.89
CA GLY A 66 -15.46 -0.04 57.66
C GLY A 66 -14.74 1.19 58.23
N GLU A 67 -13.42 1.32 58.01
CA GLU A 67 -12.60 2.45 58.49
C GLU A 67 -12.53 3.58 57.46
N ASN A 68 -12.78 4.82 57.91
CA ASN A 68 -13.07 5.96 57.03
C ASN A 68 -11.83 6.52 56.29
N GLU A 69 -10.66 6.56 56.94
CA GLU A 69 -9.45 7.20 56.38
C GLU A 69 -8.76 6.31 55.33
N TYR A 70 -8.77 4.98 55.55
CA TYR A 70 -8.28 4.01 54.58
C TYR A 70 -9.24 3.85 53.38
N LEU A 71 -10.53 4.12 53.58
CA LEU A 71 -11.55 4.08 52.54
C LEU A 71 -11.29 5.13 51.46
N GLU A 72 -11.02 6.38 51.84
CA GLU A 72 -10.76 7.48 50.89
C GLU A 72 -9.54 7.18 50.00
N PHE A 73 -8.44 6.75 50.62
CA PHE A 73 -7.23 6.35 49.89
C PHE A 73 -7.50 5.22 48.87
N LEU A 74 -8.29 4.21 49.28
CA LEU A 74 -8.59 3.07 48.40
C LEU A 74 -9.50 3.48 47.23
N VAL A 75 -10.46 4.37 47.46
CA VAL A 75 -11.33 4.93 46.41
C VAL A 75 -10.53 5.75 45.40
N ASP A 76 -9.64 6.63 45.86
CA ASP A 76 -8.77 7.43 45.00
C ASP A 76 -7.89 6.53 44.14
N ARG A 77 -7.31 5.50 44.76
CA ARG A 77 -6.48 4.53 44.04
C ARG A 77 -7.26 3.79 42.97
N ILE A 78 -8.44 3.26 43.28
CA ILE A 78 -9.31 2.58 42.31
C ILE A 78 -9.66 3.54 41.15
N THR A 79 -9.96 4.81 41.45
CA THR A 79 -10.29 5.82 40.44
C THR A 79 -9.13 6.10 39.48
N GLN A 80 -7.90 6.18 40.00
CA GLN A 80 -6.69 6.32 39.19
C GLN A 80 -6.45 5.07 38.31
N GLN A 81 -6.64 3.87 38.87
CA GLN A 81 -6.50 2.61 38.14
C GLN A 81 -7.52 2.51 36.99
N PHE A 82 -8.78 2.90 37.21
CA PHE A 82 -9.80 3.00 36.16
C PHE A 82 -9.42 4.01 35.06
N SER A 83 -8.89 5.17 35.45
CA SER A 83 -8.45 6.22 34.51
C SER A 83 -7.34 5.71 33.58
N CYS A 84 -6.39 4.93 34.12
CA CYS A 84 -5.31 4.33 33.32
C CYS A 84 -5.86 3.40 32.23
N PHE A 85 -6.79 2.49 32.59
CA PHE A 85 -7.41 1.60 31.62
C PHE A 85 -8.28 2.34 30.59
N ARG A 86 -8.97 3.42 30.98
CA ARG A 86 -9.73 4.25 30.04
C ARG A 86 -8.84 4.95 29.03
N SER A 87 -7.72 5.52 29.46
CA SER A 87 -6.72 6.12 28.56
C SER A 87 -6.18 5.10 27.56
N LEU A 88 -5.83 3.90 28.06
CA LEU A 88 -5.33 2.81 27.24
C LEU A 88 -6.34 2.40 26.15
N LEU A 89 -7.61 2.18 26.51
CA LEU A 89 -8.67 1.82 25.56
C LEU A 89 -8.93 2.92 24.52
N ASN A 90 -8.94 4.18 24.94
CA ASN A 90 -9.13 5.32 24.04
C ASN A 90 -7.98 5.42 23.02
N SER A 91 -6.74 5.25 23.48
CA SER A 91 -5.55 5.30 22.62
C SER A 91 -5.56 4.21 21.55
N GLN A 92 -6.04 3.00 21.86
CA GLN A 92 -6.19 1.91 20.91
C GLN A 92 -7.18 2.27 19.79
N SER A 93 -8.32 2.87 20.14
CA SER A 93 -9.34 3.27 19.16
C SER A 93 -8.82 4.30 18.15
N VAL A 94 -8.02 5.27 18.60
CA VAL A 94 -7.43 6.33 17.78
C VAL A 94 -6.32 5.75 16.90
N ASN A 95 -5.45 4.92 17.47
CA ASN A 95 -4.32 4.32 16.77
C ASN A 95 -4.79 3.38 15.64
N ASN A 96 -5.86 2.61 15.86
CA ASN A 96 -6.45 1.74 14.83
C ASN A 96 -7.02 2.52 13.64
N LYS A 97 -7.68 3.66 13.89
CA LYS A 97 -8.16 4.56 12.82
C LYS A 97 -7.01 5.17 12.03
N ALA A 98 -5.97 5.64 12.71
CA ALA A 98 -4.77 6.19 12.07
C ALA A 98 -4.03 5.16 11.21
N LYS A 99 -3.83 3.93 11.73
CA LYS A 99 -3.21 2.81 10.98
C LYS A 99 -4.00 2.46 9.72
N SER A 100 -5.33 2.40 9.81
CA SER A 100 -6.20 2.13 8.65
C SER A 100 -6.09 3.21 7.57
N TYR A 101 -6.10 4.49 7.99
CA TYR A 101 -5.90 5.62 7.10
C TYR A 101 -4.53 5.56 6.39
N HIS A 102 -3.43 5.40 7.12
CA HIS A 102 -2.09 5.31 6.54
C HIS A 102 -1.92 4.12 5.59
N ARG A 103 -2.49 2.96 5.92
CA ARG A 103 -2.45 1.78 5.05
C ARG A 103 -3.16 2.06 3.71
N SER A 104 -4.36 2.63 3.75
CA SER A 104 -5.12 2.94 2.53
C SER A 104 -4.44 4.03 1.68
N HIS A 105 -3.87 5.06 2.31
CA HIS A 105 -3.14 6.12 1.62
C HIS A 105 -1.88 5.60 0.92
N ASN A 106 -1.06 4.81 1.62
CA ASN A 106 0.16 4.24 1.05
C ASN A 106 -0.12 3.25 -0.09
N GLN A 107 -1.20 2.45 0.00
CA GLN A 107 -1.62 1.57 -1.10
C GLN A 107 -2.05 2.36 -2.34
N ARG A 108 -2.77 3.47 -2.18
CA ARG A 108 -3.13 4.35 -3.30
C ARG A 108 -1.90 4.98 -3.94
N LEU A 109 -0.98 5.50 -3.12
CA LEU A 109 0.26 6.11 -3.59
C LEU A 109 1.14 5.10 -4.36
N ALA A 110 1.23 3.85 -3.89
CA ALA A 110 1.96 2.80 -4.59
C ALA A 110 1.35 2.47 -5.97
N LYS A 111 0.02 2.38 -6.07
CA LYS A 111 -0.68 2.16 -7.34
C LYS A 111 -0.45 3.31 -8.33
N VAL A 112 -0.55 4.56 -7.85
CA VAL A 112 -0.29 5.74 -8.69
C VAL A 112 1.16 5.74 -9.21
N LYS A 113 2.13 5.44 -8.35
CA LYS A 113 3.55 5.34 -8.76
C LYS A 113 3.82 4.22 -9.77
N GLN A 114 3.08 3.12 -9.71
CA GLN A 114 3.22 2.03 -10.69
C GLN A 114 2.67 2.46 -12.05
N LEU A 115 1.49 3.09 -12.08
CA LEU A 115 0.86 3.58 -13.31
C LEU A 115 1.73 4.62 -14.04
N THR A 116 2.30 5.57 -13.31
CA THR A 116 3.18 6.58 -13.92
C THR A 116 4.46 5.98 -14.49
N ARG A 117 5.05 4.98 -13.81
CA ARG A 117 6.23 4.26 -14.34
C ARG A 117 5.91 3.47 -15.61
N THR A 118 4.78 2.75 -15.64
CA THR A 118 4.41 1.96 -16.82
C THR A 118 4.16 2.85 -18.04
N VAL A 119 3.50 4.00 -17.86
CA VAL A 119 3.23 4.95 -18.95
C VAL A 119 4.52 5.57 -19.49
N HIS A 120 5.43 5.98 -18.61
CA HIS A 120 6.73 6.53 -19.02
C HIS A 120 7.63 5.51 -19.71
N GLN A 121 7.65 4.26 -19.24
CA GLN A 121 8.44 3.21 -19.89
C GLN A 121 7.85 2.85 -21.26
N SER A 122 6.52 2.70 -21.35
CA SER A 122 5.87 2.38 -22.62
C SER A 122 6.05 3.48 -23.67
N SER A 123 6.06 4.75 -23.29
CA SER A 123 6.29 5.83 -24.25
C SER A 123 7.72 5.83 -24.78
N GLN A 124 8.73 5.68 -23.90
CA GLN A 124 10.13 5.59 -24.32
C GLN A 124 10.39 4.39 -25.23
N ASP A 125 9.82 3.23 -24.92
CA ASP A 125 9.98 2.02 -25.71
C ASP A 125 9.36 2.17 -27.12
N LEU A 126 8.19 2.80 -27.24
CA LEU A 126 7.54 3.06 -28.51
C LEU A 126 8.30 4.05 -29.40
N TYR A 127 8.86 5.12 -28.83
CA TYR A 127 9.71 6.04 -29.60
C TYR A 127 11.01 5.37 -30.07
N ALA A 128 11.60 4.49 -29.26
CA ALA A 128 12.76 3.70 -29.65
C ALA A 128 12.40 2.71 -30.79
N GLU A 129 11.24 2.05 -30.72
CA GLU A 129 10.74 1.17 -31.77
C GLU A 129 10.45 1.95 -33.07
N LEU A 130 9.83 3.13 -32.97
CA LEU A 130 9.58 4.02 -34.11
C LEU A 130 10.89 4.39 -34.83
N SER A 131 11.90 4.83 -34.07
CA SER A 131 13.21 5.20 -34.62
C SER A 131 13.87 4.03 -35.35
N LYS A 132 13.80 2.82 -34.77
CA LYS A 132 14.34 1.60 -35.38
C LYS A 132 13.62 1.23 -36.67
N LEU A 133 12.28 1.32 -36.69
CA LEU A 133 11.47 1.05 -37.88
C LEU A 133 11.73 2.06 -39.00
N GLN A 134 11.94 3.33 -38.67
CA GLN A 134 12.30 4.37 -39.65
C GLN A 134 13.68 4.09 -40.29
N GLU A 135 14.65 3.66 -39.50
CA GLU A 135 15.96 3.27 -40.04
C GLU A 135 15.85 2.03 -40.94
N PHE A 136 15.03 1.05 -40.57
CA PHE A 136 14.75 -0.09 -41.43
C PHE A 136 14.04 0.30 -42.73
N GLU A 137 13.09 1.23 -42.68
CA GLU A 137 12.42 1.74 -43.87
C GLU A 137 13.43 2.37 -44.82
N ARG A 138 14.31 3.25 -44.30
CA ARG A 138 15.36 3.89 -45.09
C ARG A 138 16.25 2.85 -45.78
N ARG A 139 16.76 1.87 -45.03
CA ARG A 139 17.61 0.80 -45.59
C ARG A 139 16.88 -0.06 -46.63
N LEU A 140 15.59 -0.33 -46.42
CA LEU A 140 14.77 -1.08 -47.38
C LEU A 140 14.54 -0.29 -48.68
N ILE A 141 14.36 1.02 -48.59
CA ILE A 141 14.25 1.91 -49.77
C ILE A 141 15.57 1.87 -50.55
N GLU A 142 16.71 2.08 -49.88
CA GLU A 142 18.05 1.99 -50.49
C GLU A 142 18.23 0.64 -51.21
N MET A 143 17.88 -0.47 -50.55
CA MET A 143 17.97 -1.82 -51.12
C MET A 143 17.03 -2.05 -52.31
N VAL A 144 15.82 -1.47 -52.30
CA VAL A 144 14.91 -1.52 -53.46
C VAL A 144 15.52 -0.77 -54.63
N THR A 145 16.06 0.44 -54.40
CA THR A 145 16.69 1.26 -55.43
C THR A 145 17.89 0.56 -56.05
N GLU A 146 18.78 -0.01 -55.24
CA GLU A 146 19.94 -0.78 -55.73
C GLU A 146 19.52 -1.97 -56.60
N LYS A 147 18.55 -2.78 -56.13
CA LYS A 147 18.06 -3.95 -56.90
C LYS A 147 17.36 -3.54 -58.19
N GLN A 148 16.64 -2.42 -58.18
CA GLN A 148 16.03 -1.85 -59.39
C GLN A 148 17.09 -1.40 -60.39
N GLN A 149 18.16 -0.74 -59.94
CA GLN A 149 19.28 -0.35 -60.80
C GLN A 149 20.00 -1.57 -61.40
N GLN A 150 20.25 -2.61 -60.59
CA GLN A 150 20.84 -3.87 -61.06
C GLN A 150 19.97 -4.54 -62.14
N LEU A 151 18.65 -4.56 -61.95
CA LEU A 151 17.70 -5.08 -62.93
C LEU A 151 17.72 -4.27 -64.23
N GLN A 152 17.85 -2.94 -64.16
CA GLN A 152 17.91 -2.06 -65.32
C GLN A 152 19.22 -2.21 -66.11
N GLN A 153 20.34 -2.40 -65.42
CA GLN A 153 21.66 -2.57 -66.03
C GLN A 153 21.87 -3.97 -66.64
N TYR A 154 21.12 -4.97 -66.17
CA TYR A 154 21.26 -6.35 -66.65
C TYR A 154 20.59 -6.58 -68.01
N SER A 155 21.38 -6.80 -69.06
CA SER A 155 20.90 -7.04 -70.44
C SER A 155 20.68 -8.51 -70.79
N GLY A 156 20.97 -9.45 -69.87
CA GLY A 156 20.81 -10.90 -70.11
C GLY A 156 19.38 -11.41 -69.90
N SER A 157 18.99 -12.47 -70.59
CA SER A 157 17.63 -13.05 -70.45
C SER A 157 17.51 -14.05 -69.29
N LYS A 158 18.57 -14.80 -68.97
CA LYS A 158 18.52 -15.97 -68.06
C LYS A 158 18.18 -15.66 -66.58
N LEU A 159 18.69 -14.54 -66.03
CA LEU A 159 18.56 -14.19 -64.60
C LEU A 159 17.57 -13.04 -64.34
N LYS A 160 16.92 -12.53 -65.38
CA LYS A 160 16.06 -11.34 -65.28
C LYS A 160 14.85 -11.56 -64.36
N ASN A 161 14.25 -12.75 -64.41
CA ASN A 161 13.13 -13.12 -63.55
C ASN A 161 13.54 -13.18 -62.07
N ASP A 162 14.74 -13.68 -61.76
CA ASP A 162 15.23 -13.77 -60.38
C ASP A 162 15.45 -12.37 -59.79
N TYR A 163 16.03 -11.43 -60.56
CA TYR A 163 16.19 -10.04 -60.13
C TYR A 163 14.83 -9.34 -59.91
N GLN A 164 13.86 -9.58 -60.79
CA GLN A 164 12.49 -9.06 -60.62
C GLN A 164 11.83 -9.59 -59.34
N GLN A 165 11.96 -10.89 -59.08
CA GLN A 165 11.42 -11.50 -57.86
C GLN A 165 12.08 -10.91 -56.60
N GLN A 166 13.39 -10.67 -56.63
CA GLN A 166 14.10 -10.04 -55.51
C GLN A 166 13.63 -8.60 -55.25
N VAL A 167 13.37 -7.81 -56.29
CA VAL A 167 12.78 -6.46 -56.16
C VAL A 167 11.39 -6.56 -55.51
N LEU A 168 10.52 -7.44 -56.02
CA LEU A 168 9.15 -7.61 -55.51
C LEU A 168 9.13 -8.04 -54.03
N VAL A 169 9.97 -8.99 -53.64
CA VAL A 169 10.07 -9.43 -52.23
C VAL A 169 10.53 -8.27 -51.33
N THR A 170 11.48 -7.46 -51.80
CA THR A 170 12.00 -6.32 -51.02
C THR A 170 10.93 -5.22 -50.88
N GLN A 171 10.16 -4.96 -51.94
CA GLN A 171 9.01 -4.04 -51.90
C GLN A 171 7.90 -4.54 -50.98
N GLN A 172 7.62 -5.84 -50.96
CA GLN A 172 6.65 -6.41 -50.03
C GLN A 172 7.10 -6.24 -48.58
N ARG A 173 8.39 -6.41 -48.29
CA ARG A 173 8.96 -6.15 -46.95
C ARG A 173 8.84 -4.67 -46.57
N LEU A 174 9.12 -3.76 -47.50
CA LEU A 174 8.93 -2.32 -47.30
C LEU A 174 7.47 -1.99 -46.97
N GLY A 175 6.51 -2.58 -47.68
CA GLY A 175 5.08 -2.41 -47.39
C GLY A 175 4.69 -2.87 -45.99
N ARG A 176 5.22 -4.01 -45.53
CA ARG A 176 5.01 -4.49 -44.15
C ARG A 176 5.67 -3.57 -43.11
N CYS A 177 6.85 -3.04 -43.42
CA CYS A 177 7.55 -2.08 -42.55
C CYS A 177 6.73 -0.81 -42.35
N ARG A 178 6.13 -0.28 -43.42
CA ARG A 178 5.23 0.88 -43.36
C ARG A 178 3.98 0.63 -42.54
N GLN A 179 3.38 -0.56 -42.67
CA GLN A 179 2.25 -0.95 -41.82
C GLN A 179 2.62 -1.02 -40.34
N ALA A 180 3.84 -1.48 -40.01
CA ALA A 180 4.33 -1.49 -38.64
C ALA A 180 4.56 -0.07 -38.12
N LEU A 181 5.16 0.82 -38.93
CA LEU A 181 5.32 2.24 -38.61
C LEU A 181 4.00 2.90 -38.25
N SER A 182 2.98 2.77 -39.11
CA SER A 182 1.66 3.38 -38.86
C SER A 182 1.00 2.87 -37.57
N LYS A 183 1.20 1.60 -37.22
CA LYS A 183 0.68 1.05 -35.95
C LYS A 183 1.37 1.65 -34.73
N VAL A 184 2.69 1.82 -34.79
CA VAL A 184 3.46 2.43 -33.70
C VAL A 184 3.09 3.92 -33.56
N GLU A 185 2.91 4.63 -34.68
CA GLU A 185 2.43 6.03 -34.67
C GLU A 185 1.03 6.16 -34.05
N GLU A 186 0.09 5.25 -34.38
CA GLU A 186 -1.24 5.22 -33.77
C GLU A 186 -1.18 4.96 -32.26
N GLN A 187 -0.27 4.09 -31.81
CA GLN A 187 -0.07 3.81 -30.38
C GLN A 187 0.51 5.02 -29.65
N ILE A 188 1.48 5.73 -30.24
CA ILE A 188 2.04 6.98 -29.70
C ILE A 188 0.93 8.03 -29.57
N GLN A 189 0.12 8.21 -30.62
CA GLN A 189 -0.99 9.17 -30.61
C GLN A 189 -1.97 8.89 -29.46
N LYS A 190 -2.37 7.61 -29.26
CA LYS A 190 -3.26 7.22 -28.16
C LYS A 190 -2.66 7.50 -26.78
N LEU A 191 -1.36 7.28 -26.61
CA LEU A 191 -0.66 7.58 -25.36
C LEU A 191 -0.60 9.08 -25.09
N ASP A 192 -0.32 9.89 -26.11
CA ASP A 192 -0.29 11.36 -25.98
C ASP A 192 -1.67 11.92 -25.62
N GLU A 193 -2.74 11.38 -26.19
CA GLU A 193 -4.14 11.73 -25.84
C GLU A 193 -4.47 11.35 -24.39
N GLN A 194 -4.03 10.18 -23.92
CA GLN A 194 -4.22 9.75 -22.53
C GLN A 194 -3.42 10.59 -21.53
N SER A 195 -2.26 11.11 -21.92
CA SER A 195 -1.44 11.98 -21.06
C SER A 195 -2.02 13.39 -20.84
N LYS A 196 -2.93 13.83 -21.73
CA LYS A 196 -3.54 15.16 -21.72
C LYS A 196 -4.88 15.23 -20.97
N ASN A 197 -5.51 14.09 -20.69
CA ASN A 197 -6.76 13.97 -19.93
C ASN A 197 -6.51 13.68 -18.45
#